data_AF-A0A535PMZ6-F1
#
_entry.id   AF-A0A535PMZ6-F1
#
_cell.length_a   1.000
_cell.length_b   1.000
_cell.length_c   1.000
_cell.angle_alpha   90.00
_cell.angle_beta   90.00
_cell.angle_gamma   90.00
#
_symmetry.space_group_name_H-M   'P 1'
#
loop_
_entity.id
_entity.type
_entity.pdbx_description
1 polymer ?
#
loop_
_entity_poly.entity_id
_entity_poly.type
_entity_poly.pdbx_seq_one_letter_code
_entity_poly.pdbx_strand_id
1 'polypeptide(L)'
;MHDPRIGAAVRVIRHRRGWRQLDLAAAAGVSQTLVSAVERGHVDGISVGTIRNVVGALGVRMELELRWRSGAIDRLVDERHAVLVGRTVLLLRRRGWATDVEVSYAHYGERGSIDVLAWHEPSLTLLVVEVKSALMSVEATLRKLDEKARLAPTIVASRQERPACVSRLVILPATTTARRAVARHAAVLDAALPERGGTLRMWLREPSGSVRGLLFVAFSSQVTGGRACSDPPRVRRAAPRTAACGRVHRPATRERN
;
A
#
# COMPACT_ATOMS: atom_id res chain seq x y z
N MET A 1 12.46 -19.72 -9.36
CA MET A 1 10.98 -19.68 -9.35
C MET A 1 10.42 -20.56 -10.45
N HIS A 2 10.33 -21.85 -10.12
CA HIS A 2 9.49 -22.79 -10.85
C HIS A 2 8.11 -22.75 -10.20
N ASP A 3 7.07 -22.34 -10.93
CA ASP A 3 5.70 -22.31 -10.41
C ASP A 3 4.80 -23.26 -11.23
N PRO A 4 4.69 -24.54 -10.80
CA PRO A 4 3.93 -25.53 -11.54
C PRO A 4 2.41 -25.26 -11.50
N ARG A 5 1.91 -24.47 -10.52
CA ARG A 5 0.48 -24.16 -10.41
C ARG A 5 0.04 -23.18 -11.49
N ILE A 6 0.84 -22.15 -11.74
CA ILE A 6 0.58 -21.19 -12.82
C ILE A 6 0.59 -21.90 -14.18
N GLY A 7 1.59 -22.73 -14.45
CA GLY A 7 1.68 -23.47 -15.72
C GLY A 7 0.50 -24.41 -15.97
N ALA A 8 0.08 -25.15 -14.94
CA ALA A 8 -1.08 -26.03 -15.03
C ALA A 8 -2.38 -25.26 -15.29
N ALA A 9 -2.59 -24.12 -14.61
CA ALA A 9 -3.77 -23.28 -14.80
C ALA A 9 -3.87 -22.73 -16.24
N VAL A 10 -2.76 -22.18 -16.76
CA VAL A 10 -2.69 -21.69 -18.15
C VAL A 10 -3.05 -22.79 -19.15
N ARG A 11 -2.48 -23.98 -18.99
CA ARG A 11 -2.73 -25.13 -19.87
C ARG A 11 -4.20 -25.57 -19.84
N VAL A 12 -4.79 -25.71 -18.66
CA VAL A 12 -6.20 -26.12 -18.51
C VAL A 12 -7.14 -25.12 -19.18
N ILE A 13 -6.95 -23.83 -18.92
CA ILE A 13 -7.82 -22.78 -19.46
C ILE A 13 -7.68 -22.68 -20.98
N ARG A 14 -6.44 -22.79 -21.51
CA ARG A 14 -6.21 -22.84 -22.96
C ARG A 14 -6.93 -24.02 -23.61
N HIS A 15 -6.83 -25.22 -23.06
CA HIS A 15 -7.52 -26.41 -23.59
C HIS A 15 -9.04 -26.27 -23.53
N ARG A 16 -9.60 -25.69 -22.47
CA ARG A 16 -11.05 -25.41 -22.38
C ARG A 16 -11.54 -24.44 -23.46
N ARG A 17 -10.68 -23.56 -23.96
CA ARG A 17 -10.98 -22.68 -25.10
C ARG A 17 -10.75 -23.33 -26.47
N GLY A 18 -10.30 -24.59 -26.51
CA GLY A 18 -9.95 -25.28 -27.75
C GLY A 18 -8.70 -24.70 -28.45
N TRP A 19 -7.90 -23.90 -27.74
CA TRP A 19 -6.75 -23.20 -28.33
C TRP A 19 -5.50 -24.08 -28.32
N ARG A 20 -4.69 -24.01 -29.38
CA ARG A 20 -3.31 -24.53 -29.40
C ARG A 20 -2.39 -23.51 -28.75
N GLN A 21 -1.17 -23.94 -28.39
CA GLN A 21 -0.18 -23.03 -27.82
C GLN A 21 0.17 -21.87 -28.78
N LEU A 22 0.18 -22.12 -30.10
CA LEU A 22 0.37 -21.08 -31.12
C LEU A 22 -0.73 -20.01 -31.08
N ASP A 23 -1.98 -20.41 -30.82
CA ASP A 23 -3.10 -19.48 -30.79
C ASP A 23 -3.02 -18.56 -29.55
N LEU A 24 -2.62 -19.12 -28.40
CA LEU A 24 -2.33 -18.34 -27.19
C LEU A 24 -1.11 -17.42 -27.38
N ALA A 25 -0.07 -17.90 -28.05
CA ALA A 25 1.13 -17.11 -28.33
C ALA A 25 0.80 -15.88 -29.18
N ALA A 26 0.01 -16.07 -30.25
CA ALA A 26 -0.47 -14.99 -31.11
C ALA A 26 -1.34 -14.00 -30.31
N ALA A 27 -2.29 -14.49 -29.50
CA ALA A 27 -3.17 -13.63 -28.70
C ALA A 27 -2.43 -12.82 -27.63
N ALA A 28 -1.31 -13.34 -27.11
CA ALA A 28 -0.52 -12.69 -26.07
C ALA A 28 0.68 -11.89 -26.61
N GLY A 29 0.94 -11.92 -27.92
CA GLY A 29 2.08 -11.24 -28.55
C GLY A 29 3.44 -11.82 -28.12
N VAL A 30 3.52 -13.14 -27.93
CA VAL A 30 4.74 -13.84 -27.49
C VAL A 30 5.05 -15.03 -28.39
N SER A 31 6.22 -15.65 -28.23
CA SER A 31 6.54 -16.88 -28.94
C SER A 31 5.81 -18.09 -28.36
N GLN A 32 5.54 -19.10 -29.19
CA GLN A 32 5.00 -20.38 -28.72
C GLN A 32 5.97 -21.10 -27.77
N THR A 33 7.28 -20.93 -27.96
CA THR A 33 8.29 -21.46 -27.05
C THR A 33 8.17 -20.88 -25.65
N LEU A 34 7.83 -19.60 -25.52
CA LEU A 34 7.55 -18.95 -24.24
C LEU A 34 6.27 -19.50 -23.61
N VAL A 35 5.20 -19.69 -24.38
CA VAL A 35 3.96 -20.33 -23.89
C VAL A 35 4.24 -21.74 -23.37
N SER A 36 5.04 -22.53 -24.09
CA SER A 36 5.47 -23.86 -23.65
C SER A 36 6.29 -23.82 -22.36
N ALA A 37 7.19 -22.84 -22.21
CA ALA A 37 7.96 -22.65 -20.97
C ALA A 37 7.05 -22.32 -19.77
N VAL A 38 6.10 -21.39 -19.96
CA VAL A 38 5.11 -21.01 -18.94
C VAL A 38 4.24 -22.20 -18.55
N GLU A 39 3.69 -22.97 -19.51
CA GLU A 39 2.85 -24.13 -19.23
C GLU A 39 3.57 -25.25 -18.46
N ARG A 40 4.89 -25.33 -18.60
CA ARG A 40 5.75 -26.26 -17.84
C ARG A 40 6.15 -25.72 -16.47
N GLY A 41 5.76 -24.48 -16.13
CA GLY A 41 6.09 -23.82 -14.86
C GLY A 41 7.46 -23.14 -14.85
N HIS A 42 8.15 -23.07 -15.99
CA HIS A 42 9.42 -22.34 -16.13
C HIS A 42 9.14 -20.85 -16.36
N VAL A 43 8.88 -20.14 -15.27
CA VAL A 43 8.64 -18.69 -15.28
C VAL A 43 9.88 -17.89 -14.86
N ASP A 44 10.97 -18.59 -14.55
CA ASP A 44 12.25 -17.96 -14.22
C ASP A 44 12.82 -17.15 -15.38
N GLY A 45 13.17 -15.89 -15.10
CA GLY A 45 13.70 -14.95 -16.10
C GLY A 45 12.64 -14.33 -17.02
N ILE A 46 11.37 -14.75 -16.93
CA ILE A 46 10.28 -14.14 -17.67
C ILE A 46 9.78 -12.90 -16.90
N SER A 47 9.61 -11.78 -17.59
CA SER A 47 9.09 -10.57 -16.95
C SER A 47 7.66 -10.79 -16.46
N VAL A 48 7.33 -10.19 -15.30
CA VAL A 48 5.95 -10.20 -14.77
C VAL A 48 4.95 -9.63 -15.77
N GLY A 49 5.35 -8.61 -16.56
CA GLY A 49 4.50 -8.04 -17.62
C GLY A 49 4.19 -9.05 -18.72
N THR A 50 5.18 -9.84 -19.14
CA THR A 50 4.99 -10.90 -20.14
C THR A 50 4.05 -11.99 -19.62
N ILE A 51 4.19 -12.40 -18.36
CA ILE A 51 3.28 -13.38 -17.75
C ILE A 51 1.85 -12.82 -17.68
N ARG A 52 1.68 -11.53 -17.34
CA ARG A 52 0.38 -10.85 -17.37
C ARG A 52 -0.26 -10.84 -18.76
N ASN A 53 0.52 -10.64 -19.82
CA ASN A 53 0.00 -10.67 -21.19
C ASN A 53 -0.53 -12.08 -21.55
N VAL A 54 0.20 -13.13 -21.19
CA VAL A 54 -0.19 -14.52 -21.46
C VAL A 54 -1.48 -14.89 -20.74
N VAL A 55 -1.57 -14.63 -19.43
CA VAL A 55 -2.79 -14.93 -18.65
C VAL A 55 -3.95 -13.98 -19.02
N GLY A 56 -3.65 -12.73 -19.36
CA GLY A 56 -4.63 -11.75 -19.82
C GLY A 56 -5.30 -12.14 -21.13
N ALA A 57 -4.56 -12.71 -22.09
CA ALA A 57 -5.11 -13.26 -23.33
C ALA A 57 -6.13 -14.40 -23.07
N LEU A 58 -6.00 -15.10 -21.94
CA LEU A 58 -6.95 -16.12 -21.48
C LEU A 58 -8.11 -15.53 -20.66
N GLY A 59 -8.22 -14.20 -20.56
CA GLY A 59 -9.22 -13.51 -19.74
C GLY A 59 -9.00 -13.66 -18.23
N VAL A 60 -7.79 -14.05 -17.81
CA VAL A 60 -7.45 -14.26 -16.40
C VAL A 60 -6.71 -13.04 -15.87
N ARG A 61 -7.17 -12.54 -14.71
CA ARG A 61 -6.45 -11.50 -13.97
C ARG A 61 -5.44 -12.16 -13.03
N MET A 62 -4.18 -11.74 -13.11
CA MET A 62 -3.12 -12.21 -12.21
C MET A 62 -2.90 -11.21 -11.07
N GLU A 63 -3.02 -11.70 -9.84
CA GLU A 63 -2.67 -10.98 -8.62
C GLU A 63 -1.34 -11.53 -8.07
N LEU A 64 -0.46 -10.66 -7.60
CA LEU A 64 0.83 -11.04 -7.03
C LEU A 64 0.77 -10.87 -5.52
N GLU A 65 0.96 -11.97 -4.81
CA GLU A 65 1.13 -11.97 -3.35
C GLU A 65 2.63 -12.10 -3.03
N LEU A 66 3.17 -11.15 -2.26
CA LEU A 66 4.56 -11.18 -1.83
C LEU A 66 4.64 -11.83 -0.45
N ARG A 67 5.29 -13.00 -0.34
CA ARG A 67 5.50 -13.69 0.93
C ARG A 67 6.97 -13.65 1.34
N TRP A 68 7.26 -13.11 2.52
CA TRP A 68 8.59 -13.16 3.14
C TRP A 68 8.56 -14.15 4.31
N ARG A 69 9.57 -15.03 4.40
CA ARG A 69 9.74 -16.10 5.42
C ARG A 69 9.67 -15.68 6.91
N SER A 70 9.51 -14.40 7.24
CA SER A 70 9.53 -13.88 8.62
C SER A 70 8.42 -12.88 8.96
N GLY A 71 7.47 -12.60 8.07
CA GLY A 71 6.32 -11.71 8.35
C GLY A 71 6.69 -10.27 8.76
N ALA A 72 7.96 -9.86 8.61
CA ALA A 72 8.47 -8.59 9.11
C ALA A 72 7.98 -7.38 8.29
N ILE A 73 7.65 -7.57 7.01
CA ILE A 73 7.10 -6.49 6.18
C ILE A 73 5.68 -6.16 6.62
N ASP A 74 4.81 -7.17 6.78
CA ASP A 74 3.44 -6.96 7.24
C ASP A 74 3.45 -6.32 8.63
N ARG A 75 4.22 -6.86 9.58
CA ARG A 75 4.37 -6.25 10.92
C ARG A 75 4.91 -4.83 10.92
N LEU A 76 5.85 -4.47 10.04
CA LEU A 76 6.41 -3.11 9.98
C LEU A 76 5.44 -2.12 9.30
N VAL A 77 4.69 -2.59 8.31
CA VAL A 77 3.58 -1.85 7.69
C VAL A 77 2.47 -1.64 8.72
N ASP A 78 2.16 -2.66 9.50
CA ASP A 78 1.18 -2.65 10.59
C ASP A 78 1.63 -1.72 11.72
N GLU A 79 2.91 -1.72 12.12
CA GLU A 79 3.42 -0.84 13.18
C GLU A 79 3.33 0.64 12.80
N ARG A 80 3.80 1.01 11.59
CA ARG A 80 3.71 2.39 11.10
C ARG A 80 2.26 2.83 10.95
N HIS A 81 1.39 1.94 10.47
CA HIS A 81 -0.03 2.21 10.36
C HIS A 81 -0.67 2.41 11.74
N ALA A 82 -0.43 1.50 12.69
CA ALA A 82 -0.94 1.57 14.06
C ALA A 82 -0.50 2.86 14.79
N VAL A 83 0.75 3.29 14.61
CA VAL A 83 1.23 4.58 15.15
C VAL A 83 0.43 5.74 14.57
N LEU A 84 0.20 5.77 13.26
CA LEU A 84 -0.59 6.83 12.62
C LEU A 84 -2.06 6.80 13.04
N VAL A 85 -2.66 5.63 13.17
CA VAL A 85 -4.02 5.44 13.70
C VAL A 85 -4.11 6.01 15.12
N GLY A 86 -3.19 5.62 16.01
CA GLY A 86 -3.15 6.14 17.39
C GLY A 86 -2.99 7.66 17.45
N ARG A 87 -2.13 8.25 16.59
CA ARG A 87 -1.98 9.71 16.50
C ARG A 87 -3.24 10.39 15.98
N THR A 88 -3.93 9.78 15.02
CA THR A 88 -5.19 10.28 14.47
C THR A 88 -6.29 10.27 15.52
N VAL A 89 -6.42 9.16 16.27
CA VAL A 89 -7.36 9.05 17.40
C VAL A 89 -7.08 10.13 18.44
N LEU A 90 -5.83 10.31 18.86
CA LEU A 90 -5.46 11.36 19.83
C LEU A 90 -5.76 12.78 19.30
N LEU A 91 -5.51 13.03 18.00
CA LEU A 91 -5.80 14.31 17.36
C LEU A 91 -7.30 14.63 17.40
N LEU A 92 -8.13 13.65 17.10
CA LEU A 92 -9.59 13.76 17.02
C LEU A 92 -10.21 13.87 18.42
N ARG A 93 -9.85 13.00 19.35
CA ARG A 93 -10.37 13.02 20.74
C ARG A 93 -10.10 14.35 21.45
N ARG A 94 -8.91 14.94 21.24
CA ARG A 94 -8.57 16.28 21.77
C ARG A 94 -9.47 17.42 21.24
N ARG A 95 -10.28 17.14 20.21
CA ARG A 95 -11.22 18.08 19.57
C ARG A 95 -12.67 17.65 19.78
N GLY A 96 -12.96 16.81 20.77
CA GLY A 96 -14.33 16.42 21.12
C GLY A 96 -14.92 15.30 20.26
N TRP A 97 -14.14 14.64 19.41
CA TRP A 97 -14.65 13.51 18.62
C TRP A 97 -14.63 12.21 19.44
N ALA A 98 -15.75 11.49 19.45
CA ALA A 98 -15.79 10.10 19.85
C ALA A 98 -15.25 9.24 18.71
N THR A 99 -14.32 8.32 18.97
CA THR A 99 -13.61 7.56 17.92
C THR A 99 -13.64 6.06 18.16
N ASP A 100 -14.01 5.31 17.14
CA ASP A 100 -13.86 3.86 17.03
C ASP A 100 -12.78 3.51 16.01
N VAL A 101 -12.03 2.45 16.25
CA VAL A 101 -10.91 1.99 15.40
C VAL A 101 -11.25 0.61 14.84
N GLU A 102 -10.80 0.32 13.62
CA GLU A 102 -10.96 -0.98 12.96
C GLU A 102 -12.43 -1.45 12.90
N VAL A 103 -13.34 -0.53 12.58
CA VAL A 103 -14.77 -0.81 12.52
C VAL A 103 -15.07 -1.70 11.31
N SER A 104 -15.30 -2.98 11.57
CA SER A 104 -15.58 -3.97 10.54
C SER A 104 -17.00 -3.82 9.97
N TYR A 105 -17.15 -4.11 8.69
CA TYR A 105 -18.45 -4.14 8.01
C TYR A 105 -18.56 -5.29 7.01
N ALA A 106 -19.79 -5.76 6.85
CA ALA A 106 -20.20 -6.68 5.81
C ALA A 106 -21.61 -6.30 5.34
N HIS A 107 -21.75 -5.82 4.11
CA HIS A 107 -23.04 -5.34 3.58
C HIS A 107 -23.17 -5.69 2.10
N TYR A 108 -24.22 -6.43 1.73
CA TYR A 108 -24.53 -6.86 0.35
C TYR A 108 -23.31 -7.33 -0.48
N GLY A 109 -22.42 -8.11 0.15
CA GLY A 109 -21.21 -8.67 -0.50
C GLY A 109 -19.96 -7.78 -0.41
N GLU A 110 -20.09 -6.52 -0.02
CA GLU A 110 -18.95 -5.66 0.34
C GLU A 110 -18.49 -5.98 1.76
N ARG A 111 -17.19 -6.21 1.95
CA ARG A 111 -16.58 -6.47 3.26
C ARG A 111 -15.31 -5.66 3.42
N GLY A 112 -15.05 -5.22 4.64
CA GLY A 112 -13.85 -4.48 4.97
C GLY A 112 -13.88 -3.95 6.40
N SER A 113 -12.97 -3.05 6.69
CA SER A 113 -12.90 -2.31 7.96
C SER A 113 -12.66 -0.83 7.69
N ILE A 114 -13.13 0.03 8.59
CA ILE A 114 -12.82 1.46 8.62
C ILE A 114 -11.71 1.67 9.64
N ASP A 115 -10.61 2.30 9.24
CA ASP A 115 -9.42 2.45 10.10
C ASP A 115 -9.76 3.28 11.34
N VAL A 116 -10.36 4.45 11.14
CA VAL A 116 -10.96 5.25 12.22
C VAL A 116 -12.31 5.80 11.78
N LEU A 117 -13.32 5.58 12.60
CA LEU A 117 -14.64 6.16 12.48
C LEU A 117 -14.83 7.14 13.63
N ALA A 118 -15.21 8.38 13.33
CA ALA A 118 -15.32 9.41 14.35
C ALA A 118 -16.67 10.12 14.31
N TRP A 119 -17.28 10.32 15.47
CA TRP A 119 -18.54 11.01 15.68
C TRP A 119 -18.32 12.32 16.43
N HIS A 120 -18.85 13.40 15.90
CA HIS A 120 -18.91 14.69 16.59
C HIS A 120 -20.37 15.00 16.90
N GLU A 121 -20.73 14.85 18.17
CA GLU A 121 -22.10 15.00 18.67
C GLU A 121 -22.66 16.41 18.44
N PRO A 122 -21.94 17.52 18.75
CA PRO A 122 -22.53 18.86 18.66
C PRO A 122 -22.96 19.27 17.25
N SER A 123 -22.36 18.68 16.22
CA SER A 123 -22.67 18.97 14.80
C SER A 123 -23.27 17.77 14.06
N LEU A 124 -23.60 16.69 14.78
CA LEU A 124 -24.08 15.41 14.23
C LEU A 124 -23.27 14.95 13.01
N THR A 125 -21.94 15.09 13.09
CA THR A 125 -21.04 14.85 11.97
C THR A 125 -20.36 13.50 12.11
N LEU A 126 -20.49 12.68 11.08
CA LEU A 126 -19.74 11.43 10.95
C LEU A 126 -18.51 11.66 10.08
N LEU A 127 -17.34 11.26 10.57
CA LEU A 127 -16.07 11.36 9.87
C LEU A 127 -15.50 9.96 9.64
N VAL A 128 -15.33 9.60 8.37
CA VAL A 128 -14.68 8.37 7.92
C VAL A 128 -13.24 8.67 7.58
N VAL A 129 -12.31 7.99 8.26
CA VAL A 129 -10.88 8.23 8.11
C VAL A 129 -10.17 6.99 7.58
N GLU A 130 -9.42 7.18 6.50
CA GLU A 130 -8.49 6.21 5.93
C GLU A 130 -7.06 6.60 6.31
N VAL A 131 -6.32 5.70 6.96
CA VAL A 131 -4.93 5.92 7.35
C VAL A 131 -4.00 5.13 6.44
N LYS A 132 -3.12 5.83 5.71
CA LYS A 132 -2.13 5.19 4.83
C LYS A 132 -0.72 5.50 5.30
N SER A 133 0.09 4.46 5.55
CA SER A 133 1.53 4.62 5.80
C SER A 133 2.31 4.97 4.53
N ALA A 134 1.78 4.62 3.36
CA ALA A 134 2.27 5.04 2.05
C ALA A 134 1.11 5.09 1.03
N LEU A 135 1.17 6.05 0.10
CA LEU A 135 0.20 6.18 -0.98
C LEU A 135 0.65 5.32 -2.19
N MET A 136 0.25 4.05 -2.21
CA MET A 136 0.62 3.11 -3.27
C MET A 136 -0.27 3.21 -4.51
N SER A 137 -1.57 3.46 -4.32
CA SER A 137 -2.54 3.65 -5.39
C SER A 137 -3.57 4.70 -4.97
N VAL A 138 -3.66 5.79 -5.73
CA VAL A 138 -4.64 6.87 -5.51
C VAL A 138 -6.05 6.37 -5.79
N GLU A 139 -6.27 5.74 -6.95
CA GLU A 139 -7.57 5.20 -7.35
C GLU A 139 -8.12 4.20 -6.33
N ALA A 140 -7.30 3.24 -5.89
CA ALA A 140 -7.74 2.25 -4.91
C ALA A 140 -8.07 2.88 -3.55
N THR A 141 -7.30 3.90 -3.14
CA THR A 141 -7.54 4.64 -1.89
C THR A 141 -8.85 5.40 -1.95
N LEU A 142 -9.09 6.17 -3.03
CA LEU A 142 -10.31 6.96 -3.20
C LEU A 142 -11.54 6.06 -3.31
N ARG A 143 -11.46 5.00 -4.13
CA ARG A 143 -12.56 4.03 -4.27
C ARG A 143 -12.95 3.40 -2.93
N LYS A 144 -11.97 2.98 -2.12
CA LYS A 144 -12.24 2.39 -0.81
C LYS A 144 -12.76 3.40 0.20
N LEU A 145 -12.26 4.64 0.18
CA LEU A 145 -12.79 5.70 1.04
C LEU A 145 -14.25 6.03 0.70
N ASP A 146 -14.60 6.08 -0.58
CA ASP A 146 -15.97 6.31 -1.03
C ASP A 146 -16.91 5.16 -0.65
N GLU A 147 -16.46 3.90 -0.80
CA GLU A 147 -17.16 2.71 -0.32
C GLU A 147 -17.46 2.81 1.18
N LYS A 148 -16.43 3.07 2.00
CA LYS A 148 -16.55 3.22 3.45
C LYS A 148 -17.51 4.37 3.83
N ALA A 149 -17.39 5.52 3.17
CA ALA A 149 -18.25 6.68 3.44
C ALA A 149 -19.73 6.43 3.13
N ARG A 150 -20.02 5.64 2.08
CA ARG A 150 -21.39 5.25 1.74
C ARG A 150 -21.99 4.30 2.78
N LEU A 151 -21.19 3.38 3.31
CA LEU A 151 -21.65 2.37 4.28
C LEU A 151 -21.66 2.85 5.74
N ALA A 152 -20.83 3.84 6.07
CA ALA A 152 -20.66 4.34 7.43
C ALA A 152 -21.97 4.75 8.13
N PRO A 153 -22.93 5.47 7.50
CA PRO A 153 -24.21 5.77 8.12
C PRO A 153 -24.99 4.55 8.57
N THR A 154 -25.02 3.49 7.73
CA THR A 154 -25.69 2.22 8.06
C THR A 154 -25.01 1.52 9.24
N ILE A 155 -23.68 1.63 9.32
CA ILE A 155 -22.90 1.02 10.42
C ILE A 155 -23.21 1.74 11.75
N VAL A 156 -23.27 3.07 11.76
CA VAL A 156 -23.50 3.84 13.00
C VAL A 156 -24.96 3.94 13.43
N ALA A 157 -25.92 3.66 12.54
CA ALA A 157 -27.35 3.74 12.84
C ALA A 157 -27.80 2.88 14.04
N SER A 158 -27.02 1.86 14.42
CA SER A 158 -27.29 1.04 15.61
C SER A 158 -26.75 1.62 16.92
N ARG A 159 -25.95 2.69 16.87
CA ARG A 159 -25.17 3.22 18.01
C ARG A 159 -25.30 4.72 18.22
N GLN A 160 -25.72 5.47 17.20
CA GLN A 160 -25.79 6.92 17.20
C GLN A 160 -27.04 7.39 16.46
N GLU A 161 -27.37 8.66 16.64
CA GLU A 161 -28.34 9.34 15.79
C GLU A 161 -27.88 9.38 14.33
N ARG A 162 -28.83 9.63 13.42
CA ARG A 162 -28.52 9.74 12.00
C ARG A 162 -27.61 10.95 11.77
N PRO A 163 -26.43 10.79 11.12
CA PRO A 163 -25.55 11.92 10.83
C PRO A 163 -26.26 12.98 9.99
N ALA A 164 -26.11 14.24 10.36
CA ALA A 164 -26.47 15.38 9.52
C ALA A 164 -25.58 15.45 8.27
N CYS A 165 -24.30 15.07 8.41
CA CYS A 165 -23.38 14.96 7.28
C CYS A 165 -22.32 13.86 7.48
N VAL A 166 -21.79 13.39 6.35
CA VAL A 166 -20.69 12.42 6.31
C VAL A 166 -19.48 13.05 5.65
N SER A 167 -18.37 13.03 6.36
CA SER A 167 -17.09 13.61 5.97
C SER A 167 -16.04 12.54 5.74
N ARG A 168 -15.05 12.86 4.90
CA ARG A 168 -14.00 11.92 4.45
C ARG A 168 -12.63 12.52 4.68
N LEU A 169 -11.74 11.74 5.28
CA LEU A 169 -10.38 12.18 5.57
C LEU A 169 -9.37 11.09 5.24
N VAL A 170 -8.34 11.44 4.46
CA VAL A 170 -7.14 10.61 4.32
C VAL A 170 -6.04 11.15 5.22
N ILE A 171 -5.46 10.27 6.04
CA ILE A 171 -4.26 10.55 6.81
C ILE A 171 -3.06 9.91 6.13
N LEU A 172 -2.02 10.72 5.94
CA LEU A 172 -0.69 10.27 5.49
C LEU A 172 0.37 10.70 6.50
N PRO A 173 1.51 9.99 6.58
CA PRO A 173 2.61 10.46 7.39
C PRO A 173 3.21 11.74 6.83
N ALA A 174 3.66 12.64 7.70
CA ALA A 174 4.29 13.91 7.35
C ALA A 174 5.75 13.73 6.84
N THR A 175 5.96 12.82 5.90
CA THR A 175 7.26 12.55 5.26
C THR A 175 7.38 13.24 3.91
N THR A 176 8.62 13.48 3.47
CA THR A 176 8.90 14.01 2.14
C THR A 176 8.40 13.08 1.04
N THR A 177 8.54 11.76 1.23
CA THR A 177 8.06 10.74 0.28
C THR A 177 6.54 10.79 0.10
N ALA A 178 5.77 10.85 1.19
CA ALA A 178 4.31 10.93 1.11
C ALA A 178 3.85 12.24 0.45
N ARG A 179 4.48 13.38 0.79
CA ARG A 179 4.20 14.67 0.15
C ARG A 179 4.48 14.66 -1.36
N ARG A 180 5.60 14.07 -1.78
CA ARG A 180 5.92 13.91 -3.21
C ARG A 180 4.92 13.00 -3.93
N ALA A 181 4.47 11.92 -3.29
CA ALA A 181 3.46 11.03 -3.86
C ALA A 181 2.13 11.76 -4.08
N VAL A 182 1.69 12.59 -3.12
CA VAL A 182 0.51 13.45 -3.27
C VAL A 182 0.70 14.47 -4.39
N ALA A 183 1.83 15.18 -4.41
CA ALA A 183 2.11 16.19 -5.44
C ALA A 183 2.09 15.61 -6.86
N ARG A 184 2.55 14.38 -7.06
CA ARG A 184 2.52 13.70 -8.37
C ARG A 184 1.10 13.46 -8.89
N HIS A 185 0.12 13.37 -7.99
CA HIS A 185 -1.28 13.08 -8.31
C HIS A 185 -2.22 14.19 -7.84
N ALA A 186 -1.71 15.43 -7.74
CA ALA A 186 -2.44 16.57 -7.20
C ALA A 186 -3.78 16.81 -7.90
N ALA A 187 -3.82 16.79 -9.24
CA ALA A 187 -5.05 17.02 -10.00
C ALA A 187 -6.22 16.11 -9.58
N VAL A 188 -5.95 14.83 -9.32
CA VAL A 188 -6.99 13.88 -8.87
C VAL A 188 -7.30 14.07 -7.40
N LEU A 189 -6.27 14.22 -6.57
CA LEU A 189 -6.43 14.33 -5.11
C LEU A 189 -7.09 15.64 -4.70
N ASP A 190 -6.86 16.74 -5.41
CA ASP A 190 -7.44 18.04 -5.11
C ASP A 190 -8.90 18.12 -5.58
N ALA A 191 -9.26 17.40 -6.65
CA ALA A 191 -10.65 17.24 -7.05
C ALA A 191 -11.45 16.37 -6.05
N ALA A 192 -10.86 15.24 -5.61
CA ALA A 192 -11.54 14.29 -4.74
C ALA A 192 -11.54 14.69 -3.26
N LEU A 193 -10.45 15.29 -2.80
CA LEU A 193 -10.21 15.75 -1.44
C LEU A 193 -9.69 17.19 -1.55
N PRO A 194 -10.50 18.25 -1.66
CA PRO A 194 -9.95 19.60 -1.82
C PRO A 194 -9.27 20.13 -0.55
N GLU A 195 -9.73 19.72 0.64
CA GLU A 195 -9.32 20.38 1.88
C GLU A 195 -7.98 19.89 2.42
N ARG A 196 -7.16 20.84 2.91
CA ARG A 196 -5.79 20.59 3.38
C ARG A 196 -5.44 21.43 4.59
N GLY A 197 -4.36 21.04 5.26
CA GLY A 197 -3.56 21.95 6.10
C GLY A 197 -4.36 22.66 7.20
N GLY A 198 -4.26 24.00 7.23
CA GLY A 198 -4.88 24.85 8.25
C GLY A 198 -6.41 24.80 8.22
N THR A 199 -7.01 24.92 7.04
CA THR A 199 -8.47 24.87 6.84
C THR A 199 -9.06 23.58 7.40
N LEU A 200 -8.48 22.44 7.03
CA LEU A 200 -8.92 21.14 7.52
C LEU A 200 -8.72 20.99 9.03
N ARG A 201 -7.63 21.53 9.60
CA ARG A 201 -7.41 21.51 11.06
C ARG A 201 -8.40 22.39 11.82
N MET A 202 -8.86 23.48 11.22
CA MET A 202 -9.88 24.36 11.77
C MET A 202 -11.23 23.65 11.74
N TRP A 203 -11.61 23.09 10.59
CA TRP A 203 -12.84 22.29 10.44
C TRP A 203 -12.88 21.12 11.42
N LEU A 204 -11.76 20.42 11.67
CA LEU A 204 -11.72 19.34 12.65
C LEU A 204 -11.96 19.81 14.09
N ARG A 205 -11.72 21.09 14.43
CA ARG A 205 -12.04 21.64 15.76
C ARG A 205 -13.50 22.06 15.87
N GLU A 206 -14.05 22.58 14.79
CA GLU A 206 -15.41 23.13 14.73
C GLU A 206 -16.06 22.70 13.41
N PRO A 207 -16.51 21.43 13.33
CA PRO A 207 -17.03 20.87 12.10
C PRO A 207 -18.37 21.53 11.73
N SER A 208 -18.43 22.01 10.50
CA SER A 208 -19.64 22.55 9.88
C SER A 208 -19.76 21.99 8.46
N GLY A 209 -20.92 21.43 8.12
CA GLY A 209 -21.14 20.74 6.84
C GLY A 209 -20.20 19.55 6.60
N SER A 210 -20.19 19.03 5.37
CA SER A 210 -19.31 17.90 5.00
C SER A 210 -17.94 18.38 4.53
N VAL A 211 -16.87 17.68 4.94
CA VAL A 211 -15.51 17.88 4.42
C VAL A 211 -14.99 16.67 3.65
N ARG A 212 -14.13 16.93 2.66
CA ARG A 212 -13.32 15.94 1.96
C ARG A 212 -11.88 16.42 1.98
N GLY A 213 -11.03 15.77 2.77
CA GLY A 213 -9.70 16.30 3.05
C GLY A 213 -8.58 15.27 3.12
N LEU A 214 -7.35 15.78 3.09
CA LEU A 214 -6.12 15.02 3.31
C LEU A 214 -5.25 15.78 4.31
N LEU A 215 -4.81 15.07 5.35
CA LEU A 215 -3.97 15.63 6.39
C LEU A 215 -2.68 14.83 6.57
N PHE A 216 -1.56 15.54 6.70
CA PHE A 216 -0.28 14.96 7.07
C PHE A 216 -0.09 14.96 8.60
N VAL A 217 0.22 13.81 9.17
CA VAL A 217 0.44 13.59 10.61
C VAL A 217 1.87 13.11 10.84
N ALA A 218 2.60 13.72 11.77
CA ALA A 218 3.96 13.31 12.10
C ALA A 218 3.95 12.00 12.94
N PHE A 219 4.92 11.12 12.70
CA PHE A 219 5.12 9.92 13.53
C PHE A 219 5.55 10.27 14.96
N SER A 220 6.35 11.33 15.13
CA SER A 220 6.79 11.80 16.44
C SER A 220 5.94 12.97 16.95
N SER A 221 5.59 12.92 18.24
CA SER A 221 5.52 14.12 19.06
C SER A 221 6.96 14.39 19.49
N GLN A 222 7.45 15.63 19.35
CA GLN A 222 8.60 16.03 20.16
C GLN A 222 8.21 15.87 21.63
N VAL A 223 8.66 14.77 22.23
CA VAL A 223 8.87 14.64 23.67
C VAL A 223 10.39 14.63 23.79
N THR A 224 10.92 15.60 24.51
CA THR A 224 12.33 15.70 24.89
C THR A 224 12.83 14.36 25.43
N GLY A 225 13.83 13.77 24.76
CA GLY A 225 14.55 12.59 25.23
C GLY A 225 14.03 11.25 24.69
N GLY A 226 14.40 10.88 23.47
CA GLY A 226 14.18 9.53 22.94
C GLY A 226 14.32 9.49 21.42
N ARG A 227 15.22 8.64 20.91
CA ARG A 227 15.61 8.57 19.49
C ARG A 227 14.38 8.57 18.57
N ALA A 228 14.34 9.54 17.66
CA ALA A 228 13.39 9.58 16.57
C ALA A 228 13.45 8.26 15.79
N CYS A 229 12.28 7.65 15.58
CA CYS A 229 12.16 6.51 14.67
C CYS A 229 12.38 7.03 13.24
N SER A 230 13.64 7.06 12.83
CA SER A 230 14.08 7.39 11.48
C SER A 230 13.72 6.25 10.53
N ASP A 231 13.46 6.58 9.26
CA ASP A 231 13.35 5.58 8.20
C ASP A 231 14.55 4.60 8.25
N PRO A 232 14.33 3.29 7.97
CA PRO A 232 15.42 2.34 7.98
C PRO A 232 16.53 2.82 7.04
N PRO A 233 17.80 2.81 7.51
CA PRO A 233 18.90 3.34 6.73
C PRO A 233 19.00 2.61 5.39
N ARG A 234 19.22 3.40 4.32
CA ARG A 234 19.44 2.88 2.97
C ARG A 234 20.71 2.02 2.99
N VAL A 235 20.57 0.70 2.86
CA VAL A 235 21.73 -0.20 2.76
C VAL A 235 22.43 0.06 1.42
N ARG A 236 23.64 0.62 1.47
CA ARG A 236 24.49 0.75 0.29
C ARG A 236 25.24 -0.57 0.08
N ARG A 237 25.39 -0.97 -1.19
CA ARG A 237 26.19 -2.13 -1.59
C ARG A 237 27.62 -1.91 -1.08
N ALA A 238 28.15 -2.84 -0.28
CA ALA A 238 29.55 -2.80 0.13
C ALA A 238 30.42 -2.85 -1.14
N ALA A 239 31.38 -1.94 -1.25
CA ALA A 239 32.34 -1.96 -2.35
C ALA A 239 33.07 -3.32 -2.35
N PRO A 240 33.32 -3.91 -3.53
CA PRO A 240 34.09 -5.16 -3.60
C PRO A 240 35.46 -4.91 -2.96
N ARG A 241 35.83 -5.72 -1.97
CA ARG A 241 37.18 -5.73 -1.39
C ARG A 241 38.13 -6.13 -2.51
N THR A 242 38.89 -5.18 -3.04
CA THR A 242 40.06 -5.47 -3.87
C THR A 242 41.00 -6.34 -3.05
N ALA A 243 41.18 -7.59 -3.47
CA ALA A 243 42.20 -8.47 -2.93
C ALA A 243 43.57 -7.79 -3.16
N ALA A 244 44.29 -7.53 -2.07
CA ALA A 244 45.65 -7.03 -2.15
C ALA A 244 46.51 -8.07 -2.86
N CYS A 245 47.09 -7.66 -3.99
CA CYS A 245 48.12 -8.40 -4.71
C CYS A 245 49.29 -8.66 -3.75
N GLY A 246 49.52 -9.93 -3.42
CA GLY A 246 50.63 -10.36 -2.58
C GLY A 246 51.96 -10.01 -3.23
N ARG A 247 52.82 -9.28 -2.50
CA ARG A 247 54.20 -8.99 -2.90
C ARG A 247 54.94 -10.31 -3.13
N VAL A 248 55.48 -10.48 -4.34
CA VAL A 248 56.43 -11.53 -4.70
C VAL A 248 57.69 -11.36 -3.85
N HIS A 249 58.00 -12.36 -3.02
CA HIS A 249 59.27 -12.44 -2.30
C HIS A 249 60.35 -12.93 -3.28
N ARG A 250 61.36 -12.10 -3.55
CA ARG A 250 62.58 -12.51 -4.28
C ARG A 250 63.51 -13.27 -3.31
N PRO A 251 64.11 -14.40 -3.71
CA PRO A 251 65.03 -15.15 -2.85
C PRO A 251 66.38 -14.43 -2.74
N ALA A 252 66.95 -14.44 -1.55
CA ALA A 252 68.29 -13.92 -1.27
C ALA A 252 69.36 -14.86 -1.81
N THR A 253 70.24 -14.33 -2.66
CA THR A 253 71.50 -14.93 -3.07
C THR A 253 72.45 -15.03 -1.87
N ARG A 254 72.87 -16.25 -1.52
CA ARG A 254 74.02 -16.50 -0.63
C ARG A 254 75.29 -16.54 -1.48
N GLU A 255 76.27 -15.71 -1.14
CA GLU A 255 77.68 -15.91 -1.50
C GLU A 255 78.49 -16.26 -0.25
N ARG A 256 79.33 -17.30 -0.41
CA ARG A 256 80.61 -17.63 0.24
C ARG A 256 80.60 -18.11 1.71
N ASN A 257 80.98 -19.38 1.90
CA ASN A 257 82.39 -19.79 1.89
C ASN A 257 82.58 -20.96 0.93
#